data_AF-A0A7Y2FI04-F1
#
_entry.id   AF-A0A7Y2FI04-F1
#
_cell.length_a   1.000
_cell.length_b   1.000
_cell.length_c   1.000
_cell.angle_alpha   90.00
_cell.angle_beta   90.00
_cell.angle_gamma   90.00
#
_symmetry.space_group_name_H-M   'P 1'
#
loop_
_entity.id
_entity.type
_entity.pdbx_description
1 polymer ?
#
loop_
_entity_poly.entity_id
_entity_poly.type
_entity_poly.pdbx_seq_one_letter_code
_entity_poly.pdbx_strand_id
1 'polypeptide(L)' 'IEEQDTRGDFGMEITWTELLAVRFGYKAGYDLETWSIGATLRRGSLAFQYAGMPFDNDFGNSQRLAISYLR' A
#
# COMPACT_ATOMS: atom_id res chain seq x y z
N ILE A 1 28.08 20.13 -1.21
CA ILE A 1 26.85 19.93 -2.02
C ILE A 1 25.87 19.33 -1.05
N GLU A 2 24.81 20.06 -0.70
CA GLU A 2 23.78 19.57 0.22
C GLU A 2 23.00 18.50 -0.55
N GLU A 3 23.12 17.24 -0.15
CA GLU A 3 22.30 16.16 -0.73
C GLU A 3 20.86 16.41 -0.33
N GLN A 4 20.07 16.96 -1.26
CA GLN A 4 18.63 17.02 -1.08
C GLN A 4 18.09 15.60 -1.20
N ASP A 5 17.80 14.98 -0.06
CA ASP A 5 17.02 13.74 0.05
C ASP A 5 15.60 14.01 -0.49
N THR A 6 15.48 13.97 -1.81
CA THR A 6 14.20 14.15 -2.50
C THR A 6 13.40 12.87 -2.33
N ARG A 7 12.37 12.93 -1.50
CA ARG A 7 11.44 11.81 -1.26
C ARG A 7 10.18 12.01 -2.06
N GLY A 8 9.70 10.95 -2.68
CA GLY A 8 8.48 10.97 -3.47
C GLY A 8 7.70 9.67 -3.33
N ASP A 9 6.38 9.77 -3.33
CA ASP A 9 5.47 8.65 -3.21
C ASP A 9 4.56 8.63 -4.44
N PHE A 10 4.43 7.47 -5.08
CA PHE A 10 3.54 7.25 -6.20
C PHE A 10 2.66 6.03 -5.93
N GLY A 11 1.37 6.11 -6.26
CA GLY A 11 0.43 5.03 -6.03
C GLY A 11 -0.58 4.92 -7.17
N MET A 12 -0.97 3.69 -7.46
CA MET A 12 -2.01 3.36 -8.43
C MET A 12 -3.03 2.44 -7.78
N GLU A 13 -4.31 2.73 -8.00
CA GLU A 13 -5.43 1.87 -7.62
C GLU A 13 -6.19 1.44 -8.87
N ILE A 14 -6.42 0.14 -9.00
CA ILE A 14 -7.24 -0.46 -10.06
C ILE A 14 -8.42 -1.13 -9.39
N THR A 15 -9.62 -0.70 -9.76
CA THR A 15 -10.89 -1.30 -9.31
C THR A 15 -11.47 -2.10 -10.47
N TRP A 16 -11.56 -3.43 -10.32
CA TRP A 16 -12.19 -4.29 -11.34
C TRP A 16 -13.70 -4.28 -11.26
N THR A 17 -14.24 -4.19 -10.05
CA THR A 17 -15.67 -4.15 -9.77
C THR A 17 -15.87 -3.45 -8.43
N GLU A 18 -17.11 -3.09 -8.10
CA GLU A 18 -17.46 -2.53 -6.79
C GLU A 18 -17.06 -3.45 -5.62
N LEU A 19 -16.81 -4.74 -5.89
CA LEU A 19 -16.35 -5.74 -4.93
C LEU A 19 -14.82 -5.75 -4.71
N LEU A 20 -13.99 -5.48 -5.72
CA LEU A 20 -12.54 -5.76 -5.67
C LEU A 20 -11.71 -4.61 -6.24
N ALA A 21 -10.75 -4.15 -5.45
CA ALA A 21 -9.71 -3.23 -5.86
C ALA A 21 -8.33 -3.76 -5.48
N VAL A 22 -7.32 -3.47 -6.29
CA VAL A 22 -5.90 -3.68 -5.96
C VAL A 22 -5.16 -2.36 -6.05
N ARG A 23 -4.20 -2.22 -5.16
CA ARG A 23 -3.35 -1.04 -5.02
C ARG A 23 -1.90 -1.46 -5.16
N PHE A 24 -1.15 -0.65 -5.88
CA PHE A 24 0.29 -0.72 -5.91
C PHE A 24 0.85 0.65 -5.52
N GLY A 25 1.86 0.67 -4.67
CA GLY A 25 2.54 1.90 -4.27
C GLY A 25 4.05 1.74 -4.44
N TYR A 26 4.71 2.81 -4.84
CA TYR A 26 6.15 2.91 -4.96
C TYR A 26 6.64 4.16 -4.24
N LYS A 27 7.74 4.03 -3.53
CA LYS A 27 8.35 5.07 -2.73
C LYS A 27 9.78 5.29 -3.20
N ALA A 28 10.07 6.50 -3.69
CA ALA A 28 11.36 6.90 -4.20
C ALA A 28 12.11 7.75 -3.16
N GLY A 29 13.40 7.48 -2.98
CA GLY A 29 14.24 8.19 -2.00
C GLY A 29 14.03 7.76 -0.55
N TYR A 30 13.42 6.58 -0.32
CA TYR A 30 13.28 5.97 0.99
C TYR A 30 14.29 4.82 1.12
N ASP A 31 15.02 4.77 2.24
CA ASP A 31 16.06 3.75 2.48
C ASP A 31 15.53 2.38 2.90
N LEU A 32 14.24 2.30 3.24
CA LEU A 32 13.65 1.16 3.95
C LEU A 32 12.41 0.57 3.28
N GLU A 33 11.51 1.38 2.72
CA GLU A 33 10.25 0.90 2.12
C GLU A 33 10.19 1.36 0.67
N THR A 34 10.38 0.44 -0.27
CA THR A 34 10.52 0.76 -1.70
C THR A 34 9.20 0.58 -2.47
N TRP A 35 8.42 -0.45 -2.14
CA TRP A 35 7.15 -0.72 -2.82
C TRP A 35 6.11 -1.35 -1.87
N SER A 36 4.86 -1.31 -2.29
CA SER A 36 3.73 -1.87 -1.56
C SER A 36 2.69 -2.46 -2.52
N ILE A 37 2.02 -3.50 -2.07
CA ILE A 37 0.88 -4.09 -2.78
C ILE A 37 -0.26 -4.34 -1.81
N GLY A 38 -1.49 -4.11 -2.24
CA GLY A 38 -2.66 -4.41 -1.43
C GLY A 38 -3.89 -4.75 -2.25
N ALA A 39 -4.84 -5.41 -1.61
CA ALA A 39 -6.14 -5.74 -2.16
C ALA A 39 -7.23 -5.32 -1.19
N THR A 40 -8.38 -4.93 -1.73
CA THR A 40 -9.58 -4.57 -0.99
C THR A 40 -10.75 -5.34 -1.52
N LEU A 41 -11.41 -6.09 -0.63
CA LEU A 41 -12.67 -6.78 -0.89
C LEU A 41 -13.80 -6.04 -0.18
N ARG A 42 -14.79 -5.59 -0.92
CA ARG A 42 -16.01 -4.97 -0.41
C ARG A 42 -17.14 -5.98 -0.44
N ARG A 43 -17.95 -6.06 0.61
CA ARG A 43 -19.15 -6.90 0.68
C ARG A 43 -20.22 -6.15 1.46
N GLY A 44 -21.22 -5.62 0.75
CA GLY A 44 -22.25 -4.77 1.33
C GLY A 44 -21.62 -3.52 1.96
N SER A 45 -21.92 -3.27 3.24
CA SER A 45 -21.38 -2.17 4.03
C SER A 45 -20.02 -2.48 4.67
N LEU A 46 -19.35 -3.57 4.32
CA LEU A 46 -18.02 -3.90 4.87
C LEU A 46 -16.95 -3.89 3.78
N ALA A 47 -15.77 -3.38 4.12
CA ALA A 47 -14.58 -3.47 3.29
C ALA A 47 -13.44 -4.10 4.09
N PHE A 48 -12.86 -5.17 3.54
CA PHE A 48 -11.68 -5.86 4.06
C PHE A 48 -10.49 -5.46 3.21
N GLN A 49 -9.41 -5.03 3.84
CA GLN A 49 -8.22 -4.53 3.18
C GLN A 49 -7.01 -5.29 3.71
N TYR A 50 -6.17 -5.74 2.80
CA TYR A 50 -4.88 -6.36 3.12
C TYR A 50 -3.80 -5.71 2.28
N ALA A 51 -2.70 -5.32 2.91
CA ALA A 51 -1.54 -4.78 2.21
C ALA A 51 -0.25 -5.35 2.77
N GLY A 52 0.68 -5.68 1.88
CA GLY A 52 2.05 -6.09 2.19
C GLY A 52 3.04 -5.02 1.74
N MET A 53 4.02 -4.76 2.59
CA MET A 53 5.11 -3.80 2.36
C MET A 53 6.41 -4.47 2.80
N PRO A 54 7.25 -4.94 1.86
CA PRO A 54 8.58 -5.41 2.22
C PRO A 54 9.46 -4.24 2.63
N PHE A 55 10.28 -4.46 3.67
CA PHE A 55 11.32 -3.52 4.05
C PHE A 55 12.67 -4.04 3.57
N ASP A 56 13.44 -3.19 2.90
CA ASP A 56 14.84 -3.46 2.58
C ASP A 56 15.68 -3.29 3.88
N ASN A 57 16.70 -4.14 4.08
CA ASN A 57 17.60 -4.23 5.26
C ASN A 57 17.10 -5.01 6.50
N ASP A 58 16.78 -6.30 6.37
CA ASP A 58 16.59 -7.25 7.50
C ASP A 58 15.50 -6.89 8.55
N PHE A 59 14.79 -5.76 8.38
CA PHE A 59 13.67 -5.33 9.23
C PHE A 59 12.39 -6.15 9.02
N GLY A 60 12.40 -7.11 8.08
CA GLY A 60 11.30 -8.02 7.80
C GLY A 60 10.22 -7.42 6.89
N ASN A 61 9.04 -8.03 6.90
CA ASN A 61 7.92 -7.61 6.07
C ASN A 61 6.81 -7.01 6.95
N SER A 62 6.28 -5.85 6.58
CA SER A 62 5.09 -5.28 7.22
C SER A 62 3.85 -5.77 6.52
N GLN A 63 2.88 -6.25 7.30
CA GLN A 63 1.56 -6.60 6.81
C GLN A 63 0.52 -5.73 7.52
N ARG A 64 -0.36 -5.10 6.74
CA ARG A 64 -1.45 -4.27 7.24
C ARG A 64 -2.78 -4.94 6.91
N LEU A 65 -3.58 -5.16 7.96
CA LEU A 65 -4.96 -5.65 7.87
C LEU A 65 -5.89 -4.55 8.36
N ALA A 66 -6.92 -4.25 7.59
CA ALA A 66 -7.94 -3.29 8.00
C ALA A 66 -9.35 -3.76 7.61
N ILE A 67 -10.31 -3.41 8.46
CA ILE A 67 -11.74 -3.61 8.23
C ILE A 67 -12.41 -2.25 8.35
N SER A 68 -13.29 -1.92 7.41
CA SER A 68 -13.98 -0.64 7.37
C SER A 68 -15.47 -0.85 7.16
N TYR A 69 -16.29 -0.07 7.86
CA TYR A 69 -17.72 0.01 7.63
C TYR A 69 -18.00 1.16 6.65
N LEU A 70 -18.58 0.84 5.49
CA LEU A 70 -19.00 1.77 4.46
C LEU A 70 -20.46 2.18 4.75
N ARG A 71 -20.66 3.45 5.11
CA ARG A 71 -21.97 4.05 5.39
C ARG A 71 -22.60 4.60 4.12
#